data_AF-A0A8B6EIE3-F1
#
_entry.id   AF-A0A8B6EIE3-F1
#
_cell.length_a   1.000
_cell.length_b   1.000
_cell.length_c   1.000
_cell.angle_alpha   90.00
_cell.angle_beta   90.00
_cell.angle_gamma   90.00
#
_symmetry.space_group_name_H-M   'P 1'
#
loop_
_entity.id
_entity.type
_entity.pdbx_description
1 polymer ?
#
loop_
_entity_poly.entity_id
_entity_poly.type
_entity_poly.pdbx_seq_one_letter_code
_entity_poly.pdbx_strand_id
1 'polypeptide(L)'
;MMDFFDWAALQTKISIDGECIDFGIFTKIKDFVMSNCTIPVDGQWSLWSSVRCSVSCGHGIGIRTGLCDNPIPSGNGNSCVGSDKERKMSQ
;
A
#
# COMPACT_ATOMS: atom_id res chain seq x y z
N MET A 1 -1.22 -28.00 21.67
CA MET A 1 -1.32 -28.31 20.24
C MET A 1 -1.98 -27.09 19.63
N MET A 2 -1.15 -26.24 19.02
CA MET A 2 -1.56 -24.94 18.46
C MET A 2 -2.16 -25.22 17.09
N ASP A 3 -3.43 -24.89 16.87
CA ASP A 3 -4.00 -24.94 15.53
C ASP A 3 -3.83 -23.57 14.86
N PHE A 4 -3.25 -23.65 13.67
CA PHE A 4 -2.43 -22.64 13.01
C PHE A 4 -3.18 -21.93 11.86
N PHE A 5 -4.51 -22.10 11.73
CA PHE A 5 -5.27 -21.54 10.62
C PHE A 5 -6.74 -21.29 11.00
N ASP A 6 -7.07 -20.05 11.38
CA ASP A 6 -8.05 -19.32 10.58
C ASP A 6 -7.85 -17.80 10.64
N TRP A 7 -7.83 -17.26 9.44
CA TRP A 7 -7.21 -16.03 8.98
C TRP A 7 -8.17 -14.83 9.10
N ALA A 8 -8.36 -14.30 10.29
CA ALA A 8 -8.79 -12.92 10.43
C ALA A 8 -8.17 -12.40 11.70
N ALA A 9 -7.08 -11.65 11.56
CA ALA A 9 -6.76 -10.66 12.55
C ALA A 9 -7.98 -9.74 12.61
N LEU A 10 -8.92 -10.04 13.52
CA LEU A 10 -9.95 -9.13 13.95
C LEU A 10 -9.20 -7.99 14.62
N GLN A 11 -8.76 -7.06 13.78
CA GLN A 11 -8.37 -5.72 14.15
C GLN A 11 -9.63 -5.14 14.80
N THR A 12 -9.74 -5.25 16.12
CA THR A 12 -10.82 -4.67 16.91
C THR A 12 -10.64 -3.15 16.93
N LYS A 13 -10.74 -2.53 15.76
CA LYS A 13 -10.67 -1.09 15.56
C LYS A 13 -12.10 -0.57 15.60
N ILE A 14 -12.30 0.48 16.37
CA ILE A 14 -13.59 1.14 16.50
C ILE A 14 -13.45 2.50 15.83
N SER A 15 -14.52 2.97 15.20
CA SER A 15 -14.59 4.34 14.68
C SER A 15 -15.28 5.22 15.70
N ILE A 16 -14.57 6.26 16.16
CA ILE A 16 -15.13 7.34 16.98
C ILE A 16 -14.92 8.63 16.19
N ASP A 17 -15.98 9.41 15.99
CA ASP A 17 -15.92 10.71 15.31
C ASP A 17 -15.23 10.71 13.93
N GLY A 18 -15.28 9.57 13.23
CA GLY A 18 -14.67 9.40 11.90
C GLY A 18 -13.20 8.97 11.90
N GLU A 19 -12.59 8.79 13.08
CA GLU A 19 -11.21 8.29 13.21
C GLU A 19 -11.20 6.82 13.63
N CYS A 20 -10.34 6.03 12.97
CA CYS A 20 -10.09 4.63 13.27
C CYS A 20 -9.03 4.51 14.37
N ILE A 21 -9.45 4.16 15.58
CA ILE A 21 -8.56 4.00 16.73
C ILE A 21 -8.20 2.51 16.92
N ASP A 22 -6.91 2.24 17.16
CA ASP A 22 -6.40 0.89 17.45
C ASP A 22 -6.43 0.66 18.97
N PHE A 23 -7.49 0.02 19.48
CA PHE A 23 -7.61 -0.27 20.91
C PHE A 23 -7.41 -1.75 21.19
N GLY A 24 -6.19 -2.08 21.62
CA GLY A 24 -5.96 -3.27 22.43
C GLY A 24 -6.62 -3.11 23.80
N ILE A 25 -7.84 -3.64 23.93
CA ILE A 25 -8.44 -4.13 25.18
C ILE A 25 -9.11 -3.07 26.11
N PHE A 26 -10.45 -3.15 26.16
CA PHE A 26 -11.42 -2.59 27.15
C PHE A 26 -11.55 -1.07 27.36
N THR A 27 -12.33 -0.40 26.52
CA THR A 27 -13.09 0.82 26.91
C THR A 27 -14.55 0.69 26.52
N LYS A 28 -15.44 1.05 27.44
CA LYS A 28 -16.90 0.89 27.33
C LYS A 28 -17.47 2.01 26.46
N ILE A 29 -17.69 1.77 25.18
CA ILE A 29 -18.19 2.77 24.23
C ILE A 29 -19.71 2.59 24.10
N LYS A 30 -20.49 3.65 24.34
CA LYS A 30 -21.97 3.60 24.31
C LYS A 30 -22.57 3.83 22.93
N ASP A 31 -21.78 4.33 21.98
CA ASP A 31 -22.24 4.64 20.64
C ASP A 31 -21.33 3.90 19.63
N PHE A 32 -21.66 2.64 19.36
CA PHE A 32 -20.96 1.82 18.39
C PHE A 32 -21.63 1.97 17.02
N VAL A 33 -21.08 2.83 16.16
CA VAL A 33 -21.41 2.81 14.74
C VAL A 33 -20.53 1.75 14.10
N MET A 34 -21.15 0.69 13.57
CA MET A 34 -20.46 -0.36 12.80
C MET A 34 -20.03 0.21 11.45
N SER A 35 -18.99 1.04 11.43
CA SER A 35 -18.33 1.50 10.23
C SER A 35 -17.17 0.55 9.91
N ASN A 36 -17.04 0.19 8.63
CA ASN A 36 -15.97 -0.68 8.16
C ASN A 36 -14.63 0.07 8.25
N CYS A 37 -13.91 -0.13 9.35
CA CYS A 37 -12.61 0.50 9.56
C CYS A 37 -11.59 -0.14 8.62
N THR A 38 -11.37 0.47 7.46
CA THR A 38 -10.35 0.03 6.52
C THR A 38 -9.03 0.66 6.94
N ILE A 39 -8.02 -0.15 7.27
CA ILE A 39 -6.69 0.38 7.56
C ILE A 39 -6.11 1.01 6.28
N PRO A 40 -5.57 2.25 6.36
CA PRO A 40 -4.84 2.82 5.25
C PRO A 40 -3.60 1.97 4.97
N VAL A 41 -3.56 1.43 3.76
CA VAL A 41 -2.37 0.81 3.19
C VAL A 41 -1.86 1.76 2.13
N ASP A 42 -0.70 2.36 2.38
CA ASP A 42 -0.04 3.19 1.38
C ASP A 42 0.51 2.32 0.25
N GLY A 43 0.28 2.79 -0.99
CA GLY A 43 0.75 2.13 -2.19
C GLY A 43 2.25 2.23 -2.33
N GLN A 44 2.89 1.15 -2.78
CA GLN A 44 4.32 1.17 -3.12
C GLN A 44 4.55 0.60 -4.50
N TRP A 45 5.60 1.12 -5.15
CA TRP A 45 6.01 0.66 -6.47
C TRP A 45 6.48 -0.78 -6.41
N SER A 46 5.96 -1.57 -7.33
CA SER A 46 6.47 -2.88 -7.71
C SER A 46 7.92 -2.80 -8.17
N LEU A 47 8.51 -3.97 -8.39
CA LEU A 47 9.74 -4.04 -9.17
C LEU A 47 9.52 -3.36 -10.52
N TRP A 48 10.39 -2.41 -10.83
CA TRP A 48 10.37 -1.68 -12.11
C TRP A 48 10.64 -2.63 -13.27
N SER A 49 10.01 -2.36 -14.41
CA SER A 49 10.29 -3.08 -15.65
C SER A 49 11.76 -2.93 -16.07
N SER A 50 12.28 -3.94 -16.78
CA SER A 50 13.59 -3.81 -17.42
C SER A 50 13.60 -2.63 -18.40
N VAL A 51 14.69 -1.87 -18.37
CA VAL A 51 14.88 -0.68 -19.21
C VAL A 51 15.41 -1.13 -20.56
N ARG A 52 14.80 -0.68 -21.66
CA ARG A 52 15.44 -0.74 -22.99
C ARG A 52 16.10 0.60 -23.29
N CYS A 53 17.40 0.54 -23.58
CA CYS A 53 18.19 1.71 -23.93
C CYS A 53 17.83 2.16 -25.36
N SER A 54 17.76 3.47 -25.59
CA SER A 54 17.54 4.04 -26.92
C SER A 54 18.71 3.81 -27.88
N VAL A 55 19.90 3.55 -27.34
CA VAL A 55 21.14 3.35 -28.09
C VAL A 55 21.80 2.04 -27.67
N SER A 56 22.55 1.45 -28.60
CA SER A 56 23.35 0.24 -28.37
C SER A 56 24.76 0.51 -27.85
N CYS A 57 25.22 1.77 -27.89
CA CYS A 57 26.51 2.21 -27.36
C CYS A 57 26.45 3.69 -26.92
N GLY A 58 27.20 4.03 -25.89
CA GLY A 58 27.21 5.37 -25.30
C GLY A 58 25.98 5.69 -24.45
N HIS A 59 25.83 6.96 -24.10
CA HIS A 59 24.76 7.41 -23.20
C HIS A 59 23.40 7.38 -23.89
N GLY A 60 22.53 6.50 -23.41
CA GLY A 60 21.14 6.37 -23.84
C GLY A 60 20.16 6.85 -22.78
N ILE A 61 18.93 7.12 -23.20
CA ILE A 61 17.81 7.26 -22.28
C ILE A 61 16.91 6.06 -22.51
N GLY A 62 16.69 5.29 -21.46
CA GLY A 62 15.68 4.24 -21.46
C GLY A 62 14.49 4.64 -20.60
N ILE A 63 13.32 4.13 -20.95
CA ILE A 63 12.09 4.33 -20.18
C ILE A 63 11.76 3.00 -19.49
N ARG A 64 11.49 3.05 -18.19
CA ARG A 64 10.92 1.94 -17.43
C ARG A 64 9.55 2.32 -16.90
N THR A 65 8.73 1.30 -16.69
CA THR A 65 7.39 1.43 -16.11
C THR A 65 7.34 0.71 -14.78
N GLY A 66 6.68 1.31 -13.79
CA GLY A 66 6.41 0.73 -12.48
C GLY A 66 4.90 0.51 -12.31
N LEU A 67 4.51 -0.47 -11.49
CA LEU A 67 3.13 -0.68 -11.09
C LEU A 67 2.98 -0.31 -9.61
N CYS A 68 1.88 0.33 -9.23
CA CYS A 68 1.61 0.70 -7.85
C CYS A 68 0.78 -0.40 -7.18
N ASP A 69 1.37 -1.57 -6.97
CA ASP A 69 0.65 -2.76 -6.52
C ASP A 69 1.36 -3.58 -5.42
N ASN A 70 2.48 -3.07 -4.87
CA ASN A 70 3.27 -3.85 -3.90
C ASN A 70 3.60 -3.07 -2.61
N PRO A 71 2.59 -2.74 -1.76
CA PRO A 71 1.21 -3.21 -1.81
C PRO A 71 0.28 -2.29 -2.62
N ILE A 72 -0.90 -2.80 -2.98
CA ILE A 72 -1.96 -2.00 -3.61
C ILE A 72 -2.51 -1.01 -2.56
N PRO A 73 -2.57 0.29 -2.88
CA PRO A 73 -3.13 1.27 -1.96
C PRO A 73 -4.60 0.97 -1.64
N SER A 74 -4.96 0.99 -0.35
CA SER A 74 -6.32 0.75 0.11
C SER A 74 -6.63 1.53 1.39
N GLY A 75 -7.92 1.63 1.74
CA GLY A 75 -8.34 2.19 3.04
C GLY A 75 -7.96 3.64 3.30
N ASN A 76 -8.16 4.55 2.34
CA ASN A 76 -7.65 5.93 2.41
C ASN A 76 -6.12 6.04 2.51
N GLY A 77 -5.37 4.96 2.22
CA GLY A 77 -3.92 5.01 2.05
C GLY A 77 -3.52 5.82 0.81
N ASN A 78 -2.30 6.35 0.84
CA ASN A 78 -1.78 7.20 -0.22
C ASN A 78 -1.42 6.40 -1.47
N SER A 79 -1.60 7.00 -2.64
CA SER A 79 -1.08 6.44 -3.89
C SER A 79 0.45 6.53 -3.95
N CYS A 80 1.08 5.73 -4.82
CA CYS A 80 2.52 5.78 -5.02
C CYS A 80 2.98 7.18 -5.44
N VAL A 81 4.08 7.62 -4.85
CA VAL A 81 4.69 8.92 -5.15
C VAL A 81 5.47 8.83 -6.47
N GLY A 82 5.22 9.77 -7.38
CA GLY A 82 5.92 9.88 -8.67
C GLY A 82 5.09 9.37 -9.86
N SER A 83 5.72 9.28 -11.02
CA SER A 83 5.09 8.80 -12.26
C SER A 83 5.30 7.29 -12.44
N ASP A 84 4.31 6.62 -13.05
CA ASP A 84 4.37 5.22 -13.48
C ASP A 84 5.43 4.97 -14.56
N LYS A 85 5.95 6.05 -15.17
CA LYS A 85 7.02 6.01 -16.17
C LYS A 85 8.20 6.83 -15.71
N GLU A 86 9.37 6.21 -15.70
CA GLU A 86 10.61 6.86 -15.33
C GLU A 86 11.60 6.82 -16.50
N ARG A 87 12.25 7.97 -16.77
CA ARG A 87 13.38 8.06 -17.70
C ARG A 87 14.66 7.82 -16.93
N LYS A 88 15.38 6.76 -17.27
CA LYS A 88 16.67 6.41 -16.70
C LYS A 88 17.77 6.53 -17.74
N MET A 89 18.85 7.21 -17.41
CA MET A 89 20.04 7.21 -18.25
C MET A 89 20.70 5.83 -18.17
N SER A 90 20.92 5.22 -19.33
CA SER A 90 21.71 4.01 -19.48
C SER A 90 23.14 4.40 -19.88
N GLN A 91 24.12 3.91 -19.13
CA GLN A 91 25.55 4.08 -19.41
C GLN A 91 26.07 2.91 -20.24
#